data_AF-C3YXW5-F1
#
_entry.id   AF-C3YXW5-F1
#
_cell.length_a   1.000
_cell.length_b   1.000
_cell.length_c   1.000
_cell.angle_alpha   90.00
_cell.angle_beta   90.00
_cell.angle_gamma   90.00
#
_symmetry.space_group_name_H-M   'P 1'
#
loop_
_entity.id
_entity.type
_entity.pdbx_description
1 polymer ?
#
loop_
_entity_poly.entity_id
_entity_poly.type
_entity_poly.pdbx_seq_one_letter_code
_entity_poly.pdbx_strand_id
1 'polypeptide(L)'
;MHFGRIAEYTIPKDTLVFGGQWPVHHDPGLFPDPDRFDPGRFIGSDGKYKKDEHMMPFSMGPRTCVGKPLAEVEVFLLFTFLFQRFNFELPDGARTPSAEGIMGITLAPAPYELVAIPRD
;
A
#
# COMPACT_ATOMS: atom_id res chain seq x y z
N MET A 1 18.53 -9.73 29.99
CA MET A 1 19.02 -9.66 28.59
C MET A 1 18.15 -10.58 27.76
N HIS A 2 17.20 -10.05 27.00
CA HIS A 2 16.22 -10.90 26.31
C HIS A 2 16.67 -11.14 24.88
N PHE A 3 16.92 -12.42 24.55
CA PHE A 3 17.04 -12.92 23.19
C PHE A 3 15.62 -13.11 22.63
N GLY A 4 15.40 -12.69 21.39
CA GLY A 4 14.16 -12.98 20.66
C GLY A 4 14.24 -14.36 20.01
N ARG A 5 13.09 -14.96 19.67
CA ARG A 5 13.02 -16.15 18.80
C ARG A 5 12.06 -15.88 17.65
N ILE A 6 12.44 -16.26 16.44
CA ILE A 6 11.60 -16.23 15.25
C ILE A 6 11.66 -17.63 14.63
N ALA A 7 10.52 -18.32 14.61
CA ALA A 7 10.45 -19.74 14.28
C ALA A 7 11.49 -20.57 15.09
N GLU A 8 12.32 -21.36 14.42
CA GLU A 8 13.39 -22.15 15.04
C GLU A 8 14.64 -21.33 15.43
N TYR A 9 14.75 -20.08 14.97
CA TYR A 9 15.96 -19.26 15.10
C TYR A 9 15.98 -18.43 16.38
N THR A 10 17.15 -18.40 17.03
CA THR A 10 17.45 -17.47 18.12
C THR A 10 18.02 -16.17 17.56
N ILE A 11 17.42 -15.05 17.93
CA ILE A 11 17.83 -13.71 17.50
C ILE A 11 18.66 -13.07 18.63
N PRO A 12 19.96 -12.80 18.42
CA PRO A 12 20.82 -12.11 19.38
C PRO A 12 20.22 -10.76 19.82
N LYS A 13 20.53 -10.36 21.07
CA LYS A 13 20.19 -9.01 21.55
C LYS A 13 20.78 -7.95 20.61
N ASP A 14 20.06 -6.86 20.41
CA ASP A 14 20.46 -5.71 19.59
C ASP A 14 20.57 -6.02 18.08
N THR A 15 20.01 -7.15 17.61
CA THR A 15 19.88 -7.46 16.18
C THR A 15 18.87 -6.51 15.53
N LEU A 16 19.27 -5.90 14.41
CA LEU A 16 18.35 -5.15 13.55
C LEU A 16 17.43 -6.11 12.80
N VAL A 17 16.12 -5.92 12.94
CA VAL A 17 15.10 -6.73 12.27
C VAL A 17 14.26 -5.82 11.38
N PHE A 18 14.18 -6.16 10.09
CA PHE A 18 13.30 -5.51 9.14
C PHE A 18 12.04 -6.34 8.93
N GLY A 19 10.86 -5.75 9.15
CA GLY A 19 9.59 -6.39 8.83
C GLY A 19 9.34 -6.36 7.32
N GLY A 20 9.31 -7.53 6.68
CA GLY A 20 9.06 -7.64 5.25
C GLY A 20 7.58 -7.42 4.91
N GLN A 21 7.14 -6.17 4.74
CA GLN A 21 5.77 -5.86 4.29
C GLN A 21 5.54 -6.27 2.83
N TRP A 22 6.47 -5.90 1.94
CA TRP A 22 6.41 -6.23 0.51
C TRP A 22 6.17 -7.72 0.23
N PRO A 23 6.96 -8.67 0.78
CA PRO A 23 6.74 -10.09 0.52
C PRO A 23 5.41 -10.62 1.06
N VAL A 24 4.87 -10.04 2.15
CA VAL A 24 3.51 -10.41 2.63
C VAL A 24 2.45 -9.88 1.67
N HIS A 25 2.57 -8.63 1.22
CA HIS A 25 1.62 -8.02 0.28
C HIS A 25 1.68 -8.63 -1.12
N HIS A 26 2.80 -9.30 -1.47
CA HIS A 26 3.01 -9.97 -2.75
C HIS A 26 3.04 -11.50 -2.65
N ASP A 27 2.57 -12.08 -1.53
CA ASP A 27 2.44 -13.54 -1.41
C ASP A 27 1.22 -14.01 -2.25
N PRO A 28 1.41 -14.81 -3.32
CA PRO A 28 0.30 -15.29 -4.14
C PRO A 28 -0.65 -16.26 -3.40
N GLY A 29 -0.21 -16.84 -2.27
CA GLY A 29 -1.06 -17.64 -1.39
C GLY A 29 -2.01 -16.79 -0.53
N LEU A 30 -1.69 -15.51 -0.31
CA LEU A 30 -2.55 -14.54 0.40
C LEU A 30 -3.32 -13.65 -0.59
N PHE A 31 -2.65 -13.19 -1.65
CA PHE A 31 -3.17 -12.28 -2.65
C PHE A 31 -2.96 -12.87 -4.06
N PRO A 32 -3.96 -13.55 -4.64
CA PRO A 32 -3.88 -14.04 -6.02
C PRO A 32 -3.58 -12.89 -7.00
N ASP A 33 -2.73 -13.15 -7.99
CA ASP A 33 -2.20 -12.14 -8.93
C ASP A 33 -1.73 -10.86 -8.21
N PRO A 34 -0.72 -10.94 -7.32
CA PRO A 34 -0.38 -9.83 -6.42
C PRO A 34 0.11 -8.57 -7.16
N ASP A 35 0.76 -8.75 -8.31
CA ASP A 35 1.25 -7.64 -9.14
C ASP A 35 0.14 -6.91 -9.91
N ARG A 36 -1.08 -7.48 -9.95
CA ARG A 36 -2.24 -6.85 -10.59
C ARG A 36 -2.93 -5.91 -9.61
N PHE A 37 -3.03 -4.63 -9.98
CA PHE A 37 -3.90 -3.68 -9.31
C PHE A 37 -5.37 -4.10 -9.48
N ASP A 38 -5.95 -4.68 -8.43
CA ASP A 38 -7.29 -5.22 -8.41
C ASP A 38 -8.00 -4.83 -7.11
N PRO A 39 -8.85 -3.78 -7.11
CA PRO A 39 -9.64 -3.40 -5.95
C PRO A 39 -10.65 -4.47 -5.52
N GLY A 40 -11.05 -5.36 -6.43
CA GLY A 40 -12.03 -6.42 -6.18
C GLY A 40 -11.61 -7.40 -5.10
N ARG A 41 -10.30 -7.55 -4.83
CA ARG A 41 -9.80 -8.41 -3.73
C ARG A 41 -10.24 -7.94 -2.34
N PHE A 42 -10.61 -6.67 -2.20
CA PHE A 42 -11.12 -6.08 -0.94
C PHE A 42 -12.65 -5.94 -0.92
N ILE A 43 -13.35 -6.60 -1.85
CA ILE A 43 -14.81 -6.56 -1.95
C ILE A 43 -15.33 -7.98 -1.74
N GLY A 44 -16.19 -8.16 -0.74
CA GLY A 44 -16.87 -9.41 -0.46
C GLY A 44 -17.91 -9.76 -1.53
N SER A 45 -18.36 -11.01 -1.56
CA SER A 45 -19.43 -11.45 -2.47
C SER A 45 -20.76 -10.73 -2.25
N ASP A 46 -20.94 -10.08 -1.11
CA ASP A 46 -22.09 -9.22 -0.78
C ASP A 46 -21.90 -7.76 -1.22
N GLY A 47 -20.80 -7.45 -1.92
CA GLY A 47 -20.46 -6.12 -2.40
C GLY A 47 -19.88 -5.18 -1.33
N LYS A 48 -19.66 -5.66 -0.10
CA LYS A 48 -19.12 -4.82 0.98
C LYS A 48 -17.61 -4.88 1.05
N TYR A 49 -17.01 -3.85 1.65
CA TYR A 49 -15.60 -3.86 1.96
C TYR A 49 -15.24 -5.03 2.88
N LYS A 50 -14.30 -5.84 2.45
CA LYS A 50 -13.70 -6.94 3.20
C LYS A 50 -12.27 -6.52 3.59
N LYS A 51 -12.08 -6.28 4.89
CA LYS A 51 -10.74 -6.05 5.44
C LYS A 51 -9.92 -7.33 5.38
N ASP A 52 -8.66 -7.22 4.94
CA ASP A 52 -7.67 -8.29 5.03
C ASP A 52 -6.65 -7.97 6.12
N GLU A 53 -6.40 -8.91 7.04
CA GLU A 53 -5.47 -8.72 8.16
C GLU A 53 -4.00 -8.78 7.71
N HIS A 54 -3.72 -9.41 6.56
CA HIS A 54 -2.39 -9.46 5.96
C HIS A 54 -2.04 -8.16 5.21
N MET A 55 -3.04 -7.33 4.91
CA MET A 55 -2.80 -5.99 4.38
C MET A 55 -2.36 -5.05 5.52
N MET A 56 -1.04 -5.02 5.74
CA MET A 56 -0.37 -4.33 6.84
C MET A 56 0.52 -3.13 6.40
N PRO A 57 -0.01 -2.09 5.71
CA PRO A 57 0.80 -0.96 5.23
C PRO A 57 1.40 -0.11 6.37
N PHE A 58 0.83 -0.19 7.57
CA PHE A 58 1.26 0.56 8.76
C PHE A 58 2.04 -0.28 9.77
N SER A 59 2.59 -1.43 9.36
CA SER A 59 3.19 -2.45 10.23
C SER A 59 2.19 -3.01 11.27
N MET A 60 2.70 -3.70 12.29
CA MET A 60 1.91 -4.32 13.36
C MET A 60 2.64 -4.30 14.72
N GLY A 61 1.90 -4.63 15.78
CA GLY A 61 2.43 -4.72 17.14
C GLY A 61 2.68 -3.36 17.81
N PRO A 62 3.50 -3.31 18.88
CA PRO A 62 3.71 -2.10 19.70
C PRO A 62 4.33 -0.91 18.95
N ARG A 63 4.89 -1.14 17.77
CA ARG A 63 5.52 -0.13 16.90
C ARG A 63 4.75 0.10 15.60
N THR A 64 3.47 -0.30 15.57
CA THR A 64 2.54 0.11 14.49
C THR A 64 2.61 1.62 14.29
N CYS A 65 2.51 2.09 13.04
CA CYS A 65 2.56 3.51 12.73
C CYS A 65 1.56 4.30 13.57
N VAL A 66 2.07 5.23 14.38
CA VAL A 66 1.25 6.10 15.25
C VAL A 66 0.33 7.02 14.43
N GLY A 67 0.74 7.34 13.19
CA GLY A 67 -0.03 8.17 12.26
C GLY A 67 -1.13 7.43 11.51
N LYS A 68 -1.30 6.10 11.70
CA LYS A 68 -2.29 5.30 10.96
C LYS A 68 -3.70 5.92 10.93
N PRO A 69 -4.30 6.33 12.08
CA PRO A 69 -5.66 6.88 12.06
C PRO A 69 -5.77 8.18 11.25
N LEU A 70 -4.75 9.03 11.32
CA LEU A 70 -4.71 10.27 10.56
C LEU A 70 -4.54 9.99 9.06
N ALA A 71 -3.58 9.13 8.70
CA ALA A 71 -3.31 8.76 7.32
C ALA A 71 -4.54 8.12 6.63
N GLU A 72 -5.28 7.26 7.32
CA GLU A 72 -6.51 6.67 6.79
C GLU A 72 -7.58 7.74 6.47
N VAL A 73 -7.73 8.74 7.33
CA VAL A 73 -8.65 9.87 7.11
C VAL A 73 -8.17 10.76 5.97
N GLU A 74 -6.90 11.14 5.96
CA GLU A 74 -6.31 12.01 4.93
C GLU A 74 -6.37 11.37 3.55
N VAL A 75 -5.98 10.10 3.41
CA VAL A 75 -6.05 9.36 2.14
C VAL A 75 -7.50 9.30 1.65
N PHE A 76 -8.45 8.96 2.52
CA PHE A 76 -9.86 8.90 2.12
C PHE A 76 -10.38 10.27 1.66
N LEU A 77 -10.16 11.33 2.45
CA LEU A 77 -10.68 12.66 2.14
C LEU A 77 -10.02 13.26 0.90
N LEU A 78 -8.70 13.19 0.77
CA LEU A 78 -7.98 13.73 -0.39
C LEU A 78 -8.34 12.96 -1.65
N PHE A 79 -8.33 11.63 -1.60
CA PHE A 79 -8.65 10.82 -2.77
C PHE A 79 -10.09 11.04 -3.24
N THR A 80 -11.07 10.99 -2.32
CA THR A 80 -12.47 11.23 -2.69
C THR A 80 -12.70 12.66 -3.17
N PHE A 81 -12.10 13.67 -2.54
CA PHE A 81 -12.20 15.05 -2.99
C PHE A 81 -11.67 15.25 -4.42
N LEU A 82 -10.48 14.70 -4.71
CA LEU A 82 -9.87 14.79 -6.03
C LEU A 82 -10.76 14.17 -7.10
N PHE A 83 -11.24 12.94 -6.89
CA PHE A 83 -12.08 12.24 -7.87
C PHE A 83 -13.54 12.75 -7.92
N GLN A 84 -14.03 13.43 -6.88
CA GLN A 84 -15.31 14.14 -6.93
C GLN A 84 -15.23 15.39 -7.80
N ARG A 85 -14.07 16.07 -7.83
CA ARG A 85 -13.91 17.37 -8.51
C ARG A 85 -13.24 17.28 -9.87
N PHE A 86 -12.47 16.24 -10.13
CA PHE A 86 -11.69 16.12 -11.36
C PHE A 86 -11.79 14.73 -11.97
N ASN A 87 -11.74 14.69 -13.30
CA ASN A 87 -11.32 13.53 -14.07
C ASN A 87 -9.82 13.67 -14.34
N PHE A 88 -9.09 12.56 -14.25
CA PHE A 88 -7.65 12.54 -14.50
C PHE A 88 -7.36 11.79 -15.80
N GLU A 89 -6.59 12.42 -16.68
CA GLU A 89 -6.19 11.86 -17.97
C GLU A 89 -4.69 12.02 -18.17
N LEU A 90 -4.12 11.21 -19.07
CA LEU A 90 -2.76 11.41 -19.54
C LEU A 90 -2.73 12.60 -20.51
N PRO A 91 -1.68 13.42 -20.53
CA PRO A 91 -1.50 14.46 -21.54
C PRO A 91 -1.55 13.86 -22.96
N ASP A 92 -2.01 14.65 -23.94
CA ASP A 92 -2.12 14.20 -25.32
C ASP A 92 -0.78 13.67 -25.86
N GLY A 93 -0.80 12.44 -26.37
CA GLY A 93 0.39 11.76 -26.90
C GLY A 93 1.38 11.24 -25.84
N ALA A 94 1.08 11.37 -24.54
CA ALA A 94 1.89 10.79 -23.48
C ALA A 94 1.82 9.25 -23.51
N ARG A 95 2.93 8.61 -23.14
CA ARG A 95 2.97 7.16 -22.92
C ARG A 95 2.39 6.83 -21.55
N THR A 96 1.83 5.64 -21.39
CA THR A 96 1.44 5.12 -20.08
C THR A 96 2.65 5.13 -19.14
N PRO A 97 2.55 5.75 -17.95
CA PRO A 97 3.61 5.72 -16.95
C PRO A 97 3.94 4.29 -16.53
N SER A 98 5.21 4.05 -16.16
CA SER A 98 5.60 2.76 -15.59
C SER A 98 4.91 2.54 -14.25
N ALA A 99 4.45 1.31 -14.02
CA ALA A 99 3.97 0.87 -12.71
C ALA A 99 5.13 0.44 -11.78
N GLU A 100 6.36 0.39 -12.30
CA GLU A 100 7.54 0.08 -11.48
C GLU A 100 7.88 1.27 -10.57
N GLY A 101 8.00 1.00 -9.27
CA GLY A 101 8.38 2.00 -8.29
C GLY A 101 9.89 2.22 -8.23
N ILE A 102 10.30 3.46 -7.99
CA ILE A 102 11.66 3.83 -7.62
C ILE A 102 11.87 3.48 -6.15
N MET A 103 12.75 2.52 -5.88
CA MET A 103 13.06 2.05 -4.53
C MET A 103 13.90 3.09 -3.77
N GLY A 104 13.39 3.52 -2.61
CA GLY A 104 14.10 4.30 -1.62
C GLY A 104 13.72 3.86 -0.20
N ILE A 105 13.75 4.77 0.77
CA ILE A 105 13.17 4.52 2.11
C ILE A 105 11.67 4.20 1.99
N THR A 106 10.99 4.89 1.07
CA THR A 106 9.63 4.56 0.62
C THR A 106 9.67 4.22 -0.87
N LEU A 107 8.69 3.44 -1.34
CA LEU A 107 8.48 3.22 -2.77
C LEU A 107 7.69 4.39 -3.36
N ALA A 108 8.20 5.00 -4.43
CA ALA A 108 7.53 6.10 -5.12
C ALA A 108 7.36 5.78 -6.61
N PRO A 109 6.32 6.29 -7.27
CA PRO A 109 6.23 6.16 -8.73
C PRO A 109 7.36 6.94 -9.42
N ALA A 110 7.74 6.51 -10.62
CA ALA A 110 8.57 7.33 -11.49
C ALA A 110 7.84 8.65 -11.84
N PRO A 111 8.56 9.77 -12.10
CA PRO A 111 7.91 11.03 -12.46
C PRO A 111 6.95 10.87 -13.64
N TYR A 112 5.71 11.36 -13.49
CA TYR A 112 4.67 11.34 -14.51
C TYR A 112 3.82 12.61 -14.42
N GLU A 113 3.15 12.93 -15.52
CA GLU A 113 2.25 14.08 -15.62
C GLU A 113 0.82 13.59 -15.87
N LEU A 114 -0.14 14.37 -15.37
CA LEU A 114 -1.57 14.15 -15.57
C LEU A 114 -2.24 15.49 -15.88
N VAL A 115 -3.33 15.44 -16.64
CA VAL A 115 -4.28 16.54 -16.80
C VAL A 115 -5.44 16.33 -15.83
N ALA A 116 -5.72 17.32 -14.99
CA ALA A 116 -6.88 17.32 -14.10
C ALA A 116 -8.00 18.18 -14.72
N ILE A 117 -9.07 17.52 -15.18
CA ILE A 117 -10.20 18.15 -15.87
C ILE A 117 -11.35 18.32 -14.86
N PRO A 118 -11.83 19.54 -14.56
CA PRO A 118 -12.95 19.74 -13.65
C PRO A 118 -14.18 18.93 -14.05
N ARG A 119 -14.86 18.35 -13.06
CA ARG A 119 -16.16 17.69 -13.20
C ARG A 119 -17.28 18.69 -12.94
N ASP A 120 -18.36 18.56 -13.70
CA ASP A 120 -19.62 19.27 -13.47
C ASP A 120 -20.32 18.84 -12.17
#